data_AF-V4U0B2-F1
#
_entry.id   AF-V4U0B2-F1
#
_cell.length_a   1.000
_cell.length_b   1.000
_cell.length_c   1.000
_cell.angle_alpha   90.00
_cell.angle_beta   90.00
_cell.angle_gamma   90.00
#
_symmetry.space_group_name_H-M   'P 1'
#
loop_
_entity.id
_entity.type
_entity.pdbx_description
1 polymer ?
#
loop_
_entity_poly.entity_id
_entity_poly.type
_entity_poly.pdbx_seq_one_letter_code
_entity_poly.pdbx_strand_id
1 'polypeptide(L)'
;MKRRDRKDDGIMDGSKSNTIGNNKKKKKKKKKNIQRLGGTALSLEAFANAKSTNQHHNPAFKKKQREFYKNAKYVSKYRKSLKQHTSQQNDASSSAKPAQDENETEDGGEMNISLKKKKKKQSLEELYEKKHEEEERARRERDAIFLAKKEEREKAEAQRKELRSKMFKKTRHGQPVMKYRIEHLLQTIQGSSKKPS
;
A
#
# COMPACT_ATOMS: atom_id res chain seq x y z
N MET A 1 -30.83 -9.10 67.05
CA MET A 1 -30.85 -10.57 67.25
C MET A 1 -30.41 -11.26 65.96
N LYS A 2 -29.56 -12.28 66.10
CA LYS A 2 -28.93 -13.12 65.06
C LYS A 2 -29.93 -13.91 64.19
N ARG A 3 -29.57 -14.15 62.93
CA ARG A 3 -29.64 -15.45 62.21
C ARG A 3 -28.34 -15.56 61.39
N ARG A 4 -27.35 -16.39 61.77
CA ARG A 4 -27.11 -17.81 61.41
C ARG A 4 -27.16 -17.99 59.89
N ASP A 5 -26.08 -18.42 59.23
CA ASP A 5 -25.71 -19.83 59.22
C ASP A 5 -24.21 -20.17 59.35
N ARG A 6 -23.99 -21.30 60.03
CA ARG A 6 -22.77 -22.11 60.11
C ARG A 6 -22.83 -23.18 59.03
N LYS A 7 -21.67 -23.72 58.62
CA LYS A 7 -21.31 -25.16 58.62
C LYS A 7 -20.14 -25.41 57.66
N ASP A 8 -19.05 -25.96 58.20
CA ASP A 8 -18.64 -27.39 58.10
C ASP A 8 -17.79 -27.56 56.82
N ASP A 9 -16.78 -28.41 56.73
CA ASP A 9 -16.08 -29.27 57.66
C ASP A 9 -14.81 -29.71 56.91
N GLY A 10 -13.76 -30.00 57.67
CA GLY A 10 -13.15 -31.32 57.55
C GLY A 10 -12.05 -31.58 56.51
N ILE A 11 -11.05 -32.27 57.06
CA ILE A 11 -10.29 -33.38 56.46
C ILE A 11 -8.88 -33.03 55.96
N MET A 12 -7.97 -33.24 56.93
CA MET A 12 -6.63 -33.80 56.78
C MET A 12 -6.56 -34.96 55.76
N ASP A 13 -5.57 -34.96 54.88
CA ASP A 13 -4.71 -36.16 54.72
C ASP A 13 -3.40 -35.77 54.01
N GLY A 14 -2.31 -36.34 54.50
CA GLY A 14 -0.98 -36.18 53.94
C GLY A 14 -0.77 -37.09 52.73
N SER A 15 0.07 -36.67 51.81
CA SER A 15 0.76 -37.60 50.92
C SER A 15 2.04 -36.96 50.39
N LYS A 16 3.15 -37.38 50.99
CA LYS A 16 4.47 -37.30 50.39
C LYS A 16 4.46 -38.17 49.13
N SER A 17 4.57 -37.57 47.95
CA SER A 17 5.16 -38.27 46.81
C SER A 17 5.67 -37.32 45.73
N ASN A 18 6.99 -37.35 45.53
CA ASN A 18 7.69 -37.25 44.25
C ASN A 18 7.11 -36.26 43.21
N THR A 19 7.68 -35.06 43.15
CA THR A 19 7.48 -34.19 41.97
C THR A 19 8.77 -33.52 41.50
N ILE A 20 9.89 -34.24 41.53
CA ILE A 20 11.16 -33.79 40.91
C ILE A 20 11.09 -33.86 39.36
N GLY A 21 10.11 -34.58 38.79
CA GLY A 21 9.95 -34.76 37.34
C GLY A 21 9.10 -33.71 36.59
N ASN A 22 8.20 -32.97 37.25
CA ASN A 22 7.22 -32.13 36.52
C ASN A 22 7.70 -30.71 36.21
N ASN A 23 8.74 -30.22 36.89
CA ASN A 23 9.29 -28.88 36.63
C ASN A 23 10.00 -28.78 35.28
N LYS A 24 10.68 -29.84 34.82
CA LYS A 24 11.33 -29.87 33.49
C LYS A 24 10.30 -29.86 32.34
N LYS A 25 9.20 -30.61 32.46
CA LYS A 25 8.11 -30.63 31.46
C LYS A 25 7.36 -29.29 31.40
N LYS A 26 7.04 -28.67 32.55
CA LYS A 26 6.44 -27.32 32.59
C LYS A 26 7.38 -26.24 32.01
N LYS A 27 8.69 -26.28 32.32
CA LYS A 27 9.69 -25.37 31.73
C LYS A 27 9.83 -25.53 30.21
N LYS A 28 9.82 -26.76 29.68
CA LYS A 28 9.84 -27.03 28.23
C LYS A 28 8.60 -26.50 27.52
N LYS A 29 7.39 -26.69 28.09
CA LYS A 29 6.15 -26.13 27.53
C LYS A 29 6.13 -24.59 27.54
N LYS A 30 6.61 -23.95 28.62
CA LYS A 30 6.78 -22.49 28.68
C LYS A 30 7.77 -21.96 27.64
N LYS A 31 8.93 -22.61 27.46
CA LYS A 31 9.92 -22.24 26.42
C LYS A 31 9.37 -22.36 25.00
N LYS A 32 8.57 -23.41 24.71
CA LYS A 32 7.91 -23.57 23.40
C LYS A 32 6.84 -22.49 23.16
N ASN A 33 6.09 -22.07 24.19
CA ASN A 33 5.14 -20.95 24.06
C ASN A 33 5.84 -19.60 23.85
N ILE A 34 7.00 -19.38 24.47
CA ILE A 34 7.82 -18.17 24.23
C ILE A 34 8.36 -18.14 22.80
N GLN A 35 8.77 -19.28 22.24
CA GLN A 35 9.24 -19.35 20.85
C GLN A 35 8.12 -19.19 19.82
N ARG A 36 6.90 -19.68 20.09
CA ARG A 36 5.74 -19.50 19.18
C ARG A 36 5.25 -18.05 19.09
N LEU A 37 5.59 -17.21 20.06
CA LEU A 37 5.27 -15.77 20.08
C LEU A 37 6.48 -14.89 19.75
N GLY A 38 7.57 -15.47 19.24
CA GLY A 38 8.82 -14.77 18.97
C GLY A 38 9.61 -14.56 20.25
N GLY A 39 10.56 -15.47 20.54
CA GLY A 39 11.34 -15.55 21.79
C GLY A 39 12.28 -14.38 22.10
N THR A 40 12.04 -13.23 21.49
CA THR A 40 12.57 -11.90 21.77
C THR A 40 11.35 -11.01 21.57
N ALA A 41 10.81 -10.46 22.66
CA ALA A 41 9.65 -9.57 22.57
C ALA A 41 9.97 -8.52 21.50
N LEU A 42 9.12 -8.44 20.47
CA LEU A 42 9.19 -7.39 19.46
C LEU A 42 9.40 -6.07 20.19
N SER A 43 10.38 -5.27 19.77
CA SER A 43 10.67 -3.99 20.43
C SER A 43 9.37 -3.18 20.56
N LEU A 44 9.27 -2.35 21.60
CA LEU A 44 8.11 -1.45 21.78
C LEU A 44 7.84 -0.65 20.50
N GLU A 45 8.92 -0.26 19.81
CA GLU A 45 8.91 0.33 18.49
C GLU A 45 8.31 -0.59 17.41
N ALA A 46 8.67 -1.87 17.35
CA ALA A 46 8.09 -2.83 16.41
C ALA A 46 6.59 -3.08 16.69
N PHE A 47 6.16 -3.13 17.95
CA PHE A 47 4.75 -3.24 18.33
C PHE A 47 3.94 -1.98 17.97
N ALA A 48 4.50 -0.79 18.22
CA ALA A 48 3.91 0.47 17.82
C ALA A 48 3.82 0.59 16.28
N ASN A 49 4.87 0.14 15.58
CA ASN A 49 4.96 0.22 14.12
C ASN A 49 4.20 -0.91 13.39
N ALA A 50 3.84 -2.00 14.07
CA ALA A 50 3.06 -3.09 13.49
C ALA A 50 1.66 -2.64 13.02
N LYS A 51 1.10 -1.57 13.59
CA LYS A 51 -0.18 -0.99 13.17
C LYS A 51 -0.02 0.28 12.30
N SER A 52 1.12 0.97 12.38
CA SER A 52 1.35 2.23 11.64
C SER A 52 2.01 2.03 10.27
N THR A 53 2.64 0.89 10.01
CA THR A 53 3.27 0.55 8.72
C THR A 53 2.27 0.05 7.66
N ASN A 54 1.01 0.49 7.73
CA ASN A 54 -0.01 0.16 6.72
C ASN A 54 0.14 0.98 5.41
N GLN A 55 1.35 1.49 5.15
CA GLN A 55 1.78 2.02 3.85
C GLN A 55 2.46 0.93 2.99
N HIS A 56 2.65 -0.30 3.51
CA HIS A 56 3.55 -1.31 2.94
C HIS A 56 2.90 -2.42 2.10
N HIS A 57 1.67 -2.25 1.64
CA HIS A 57 1.10 -3.10 0.60
C HIS A 57 0.63 -2.29 -0.61
N ASN A 58 1.44 -1.33 -1.05
CA ASN A 58 1.29 -0.77 -2.39
C ASN A 58 2.01 -1.68 -3.42
N PRO A 59 1.28 -2.44 -4.26
CA PRO A 59 1.90 -3.30 -5.27
C PRO A 59 2.76 -2.52 -6.27
N ALA A 60 2.43 -1.26 -6.55
CA ALA A 60 3.21 -0.39 -7.44
C ALA A 60 4.59 -0.06 -6.86
N PHE A 61 4.66 0.25 -5.56
CA PHE A 61 5.93 0.53 -4.89
C PHE A 61 6.84 -0.71 -4.85
N LYS A 62 6.25 -1.88 -4.54
CA LYS A 62 6.97 -3.16 -4.56
C LYS A 62 7.49 -3.51 -5.95
N LYS A 63 6.69 -3.26 -7.00
CA LYS A 63 7.10 -3.44 -8.40
C LYS A 63 8.27 -2.52 -8.75
N LYS A 64 8.17 -1.21 -8.42
CA LYS A 64 9.24 -0.22 -8.64
C LYS A 64 10.54 -0.62 -7.94
N GLN A 65 10.47 -1.08 -6.69
CA GLN A 65 11.65 -1.53 -5.94
C GLN A 65 12.30 -2.77 -6.59
N ARG A 66 11.50 -3.76 -7.01
CA ARG A 66 12.01 -4.95 -7.72
C ARG A 66 12.67 -4.59 -9.04
N GLU A 67 12.05 -3.72 -9.83
CA GLU A 67 12.60 -3.24 -11.10
C GLU A 67 13.90 -2.46 -10.88
N PHE A 68 13.95 -1.57 -9.88
CA PHE A 68 15.18 -0.84 -9.53
C PHE A 68 16.34 -1.79 -9.22
N TYR A 69 16.13 -2.81 -8.38
CA TYR A 69 17.15 -3.80 -8.09
C TYR A 69 17.56 -4.63 -9.31
N LYS A 70 16.60 -5.01 -10.17
CA LYS A 70 16.87 -5.74 -11.41
C LYS A 70 17.74 -4.90 -12.37
N ASN A 71 17.40 -3.63 -12.53
CA ASN A 71 18.12 -2.70 -13.39
C ASN A 71 19.50 -2.39 -12.84
N ALA A 72 19.63 -2.15 -11.53
CA ALA A 72 20.94 -1.96 -10.90
C ALA A 72 21.86 -3.15 -11.15
N LYS A 73 21.34 -4.39 -11.05
CA LYS A 73 22.11 -5.60 -11.39
C LYS A 73 22.55 -5.62 -12.85
N TYR A 74 21.67 -5.27 -13.80
CA TYR A 74 22.04 -5.23 -15.22
C TYR A 74 23.07 -4.14 -15.52
N VAL A 75 22.93 -2.95 -14.95
CA VAL A 75 23.91 -1.87 -15.10
C VAL A 75 25.26 -2.31 -14.51
N SER A 76 25.28 -2.93 -13.32
CA SER A 76 26.52 -3.47 -12.76
C SER A 76 27.15 -4.55 -13.64
N LYS A 77 26.35 -5.47 -14.21
CA LYS A 77 26.85 -6.50 -15.14
C LYS A 77 27.44 -5.88 -16.40
N TYR A 78 26.73 -4.93 -17.01
CA TYR A 78 27.18 -4.23 -18.22
C TYR A 78 28.47 -3.43 -17.96
N ARG A 79 28.54 -2.70 -16.84
CA ARG A 79 29.76 -1.98 -16.45
C ARG A 79 30.94 -2.93 -16.23
N LYS A 80 30.70 -4.15 -15.73
CA LYS A 80 31.74 -5.17 -15.58
C LYS A 80 32.20 -5.71 -16.95
N SER A 81 31.28 -6.05 -17.84
CA SER A 81 31.64 -6.52 -19.19
C SER A 81 32.37 -5.44 -19.99
N LEU A 82 31.93 -4.18 -19.88
CA LEU A 82 32.62 -3.05 -20.53
C LEU A 82 34.06 -2.92 -20.03
N LYS A 83 34.28 -3.00 -18.71
CA LYS A 83 35.65 -3.02 -18.15
C LYS A 83 36.47 -4.19 -18.66
N GLN A 84 35.87 -5.37 -18.85
CA GLN A 84 36.58 -6.54 -19.40
C GLN A 84 36.97 -6.34 -20.86
N HIS A 85 36.08 -5.83 -21.71
CA HIS A 85 36.39 -5.51 -23.10
C HIS A 85 37.43 -4.39 -23.21
N THR A 86 37.32 -3.34 -22.41
CA THR A 86 38.31 -2.24 -22.39
C THR A 86 39.65 -2.69 -21.83
N SER A 87 39.70 -3.57 -20.83
CA SER A 87 40.96 -4.15 -20.34
C SER A 87 41.63 -5.02 -21.41
N GLN A 88 40.85 -5.85 -22.12
CA GLN A 88 41.36 -6.67 -23.22
C GLN A 88 41.81 -5.83 -24.43
N GLN A 89 41.19 -4.67 -24.69
CA GLN A 89 41.65 -3.75 -25.72
C GLN A 89 42.92 -3.00 -25.31
N ASN A 90 43.05 -2.57 -24.05
CA ASN A 90 44.25 -1.86 -23.60
C ASN A 90 45.50 -2.75 -23.47
N ASP A 91 45.35 -4.06 -23.24
CA ASP A 91 46.47 -5.00 -23.28
C ASP A 91 46.87 -5.40 -24.71
N ALA A 92 46.00 -5.18 -25.71
CA ALA A 92 46.24 -5.52 -27.12
C ALA A 92 46.52 -4.29 -28.03
N SER A 93 46.27 -3.06 -27.58
CA SER A 93 46.41 -1.84 -28.39
C SER A 93 47.63 -1.01 -28.03
N SER A 94 48.79 -1.65 -27.86
CA SER A 94 50.09 -0.99 -27.95
C SER A 94 50.61 -0.94 -29.40
N SER A 95 49.79 -0.60 -30.39
CA SER A 95 50.30 -0.17 -31.69
C SER A 95 49.23 0.49 -32.58
N ALA A 96 49.61 1.65 -33.11
CA ALA A 96 49.14 2.28 -34.35
C ALA A 96 47.72 2.91 -34.42
N LYS A 97 47.69 4.24 -34.31
CA LYS A 97 46.96 5.12 -35.27
C LYS A 97 47.80 5.21 -36.57
N PRO A 98 47.20 5.38 -37.77
CA PRO A 98 46.82 6.70 -38.35
C PRO A 98 45.40 6.68 -38.99
N ALA A 99 44.63 7.78 -39.05
CA ALA A 99 44.67 8.97 -39.93
C ALA A 99 44.05 8.75 -41.34
N GLN A 100 43.27 9.76 -41.75
CA GLN A 100 42.49 9.95 -42.99
C GLN A 100 43.11 9.39 -44.28
N ASP A 101 42.28 8.93 -45.22
CA ASP A 101 42.35 9.43 -46.60
C ASP A 101 41.02 9.24 -47.33
N GLU A 102 40.67 10.24 -48.13
CA GLU A 102 39.49 10.32 -48.97
C GLU A 102 39.70 9.49 -50.24
N ASN A 103 38.64 8.88 -50.78
CA ASN A 103 38.58 8.57 -52.20
C ASN A 103 37.12 8.58 -52.65
N GLU A 104 36.79 9.60 -53.42
CA GLU A 104 35.62 9.66 -54.26
C GLU A 104 35.73 8.58 -55.35
N THR A 105 34.68 7.78 -55.51
CA THR A 105 34.42 7.14 -56.80
C THR A 105 32.92 7.10 -57.00
N GLU A 106 32.48 8.04 -57.82
CA GLU A 106 31.19 8.12 -58.47
C GLU A 106 30.97 6.83 -59.29
N ASP A 107 29.99 6.00 -58.94
CA ASP A 107 29.44 5.03 -59.89
C ASP A 107 27.93 4.83 -59.64
N GLY A 108 27.18 5.00 -60.73
CA GLY A 108 25.75 5.21 -60.74
C GLY A 108 24.91 3.95 -60.57
N GLY A 109 23.68 4.15 -60.11
CA GLY A 109 22.65 3.11 -60.15
C GLY A 109 21.52 3.28 -59.14
N GLU A 110 20.97 4.47 -59.00
CA GLU A 110 19.90 4.73 -58.03
C GLU A 110 18.52 4.24 -58.50
N MET A 111 18.03 3.24 -57.76
CA MET A 111 16.74 3.28 -57.07
C MET A 111 15.44 3.19 -57.88
N ASN A 112 14.84 2.00 -58.00
CA ASN A 112 13.37 1.90 -58.17
C ASN A 112 12.70 0.59 -57.69
N ILE A 113 13.10 0.05 -56.53
CA ILE A 113 12.43 -1.13 -55.93
C ILE A 113 11.83 -0.82 -54.53
N SER A 114 12.14 0.31 -53.92
CA SER A 114 11.80 0.59 -52.50
C SER A 114 10.42 1.22 -52.26
N LEU A 115 9.65 1.58 -53.29
CA LEU A 115 8.43 2.38 -53.11
C LEU A 115 7.18 1.60 -52.66
N LYS A 116 7.19 0.26 -52.65
CA LYS A 116 5.99 -0.53 -52.28
C LYS A 116 5.93 -1.03 -50.83
N LYS A 117 6.88 -0.65 -49.95
CA LYS A 117 6.90 -1.09 -48.53
C LYS A 117 6.62 0.01 -47.49
N LYS A 118 6.13 1.20 -47.89
CA LYS A 118 5.71 2.23 -46.93
C LYS A 118 4.30 1.97 -46.39
N LYS A 119 4.06 0.79 -45.80
CA LYS A 119 2.91 0.60 -44.92
C LYS A 119 3.19 1.39 -43.62
N LYS A 120 2.59 2.58 -43.53
CA LYS A 120 2.37 3.44 -42.37
C LYS A 120 3.14 3.04 -41.10
N LYS A 121 4.39 3.47 -40.97
CA LYS A 121 5.02 3.59 -39.65
C LYS A 121 4.42 4.86 -39.06
N GLN A 122 3.61 4.75 -38.01
CA GLN A 122 3.17 5.92 -37.25
C GLN A 122 4.41 6.72 -36.85
N SER A 123 4.41 8.02 -37.09
CA SER A 123 5.52 8.89 -36.71
C SER A 123 5.78 8.72 -35.20
N LEU A 124 7.04 8.74 -34.79
CA LEU A 124 7.42 8.71 -33.37
C LEU A 124 6.72 9.83 -32.59
N GLU A 125 6.45 10.95 -33.26
CA GLU A 125 5.71 12.11 -32.77
C GLU A 125 4.23 11.79 -32.51
N GLU A 126 3.54 11.13 -33.44
CA GLU A 126 2.14 10.72 -33.28
C GLU A 126 1.95 9.74 -32.10
N LEU A 127 2.94 8.88 -31.85
CA LEU A 127 2.93 7.97 -30.69
C LEU A 127 3.10 8.72 -29.37
N TYR A 128 3.88 9.80 -29.37
CA TYR A 128 4.11 10.63 -28.20
C TYR A 128 2.89 11.49 -27.87
N GLU A 129 2.28 12.11 -28.88
CA GLU A 129 1.05 12.90 -28.75
C GLU A 129 -0.10 12.04 -28.22
N LYS A 130 -0.35 10.87 -28.83
CA LYS A 130 -1.41 9.96 -28.37
C LYS A 130 -1.25 9.53 -26.92
N LYS A 131 -0.01 9.28 -26.48
CA LYS A 131 0.27 8.90 -25.10
C LYS A 131 0.01 10.05 -24.12
N HIS A 132 0.38 11.27 -24.48
CA HIS A 132 0.10 12.47 -23.67
C HIS A 132 -1.39 12.75 -23.59
N GLU A 133 -2.11 12.65 -24.71
CA GLU A 133 -3.56 12.84 -24.75
C GLU A 133 -4.31 11.82 -23.87
N GLU A 134 -3.88 10.55 -23.90
CA GLU A 134 -4.45 9.50 -23.06
C GLU A 134 -4.16 9.75 -21.58
N GLU A 135 -2.95 10.20 -21.24
CA GLU A 135 -2.57 10.53 -19.87
C GLU A 135 -3.35 11.74 -19.33
N GLU A 136 -3.52 12.79 -20.14
CA GLU A 136 -4.32 13.97 -19.82
C GLU A 136 -5.80 13.64 -19.67
N ARG A 137 -6.33 12.74 -20.50
CA ARG A 137 -7.71 12.26 -20.37
C ARG A 137 -7.89 11.45 -19.08
N ALA A 138 -6.95 10.58 -18.77
CA ALA A 138 -6.96 9.80 -17.52
C ALA A 138 -6.77 10.67 -16.27
N ARG A 139 -6.05 11.80 -16.36
CA ARG A 139 -6.00 12.79 -15.29
C ARG A 139 -7.36 13.44 -15.08
N ARG A 140 -7.98 13.94 -16.15
CA ARG A 140 -9.30 14.58 -16.10
C ARG A 140 -10.41 13.67 -15.57
N GLU A 141 -10.43 12.41 -15.97
CA GLU A 141 -11.42 11.44 -15.47
C GLU A 141 -11.26 11.18 -13.96
N ARG A 142 -10.02 11.05 -13.47
CA ARG A 142 -9.76 10.89 -12.03
C ARG A 142 -10.16 12.13 -11.24
N ASP A 143 -9.84 13.31 -11.75
CA ASP A 143 -10.18 14.57 -11.11
C ASP A 143 -11.70 14.76 -11.07
N ALA A 144 -12.42 14.40 -12.14
CA ALA A 144 -13.88 14.42 -12.16
C ALA A 144 -14.50 13.50 -11.11
N ILE A 145 -14.02 12.26 -10.99
CA ILE A 145 -14.48 11.31 -9.96
C ILE A 145 -14.18 11.84 -8.56
N PHE A 146 -12.99 12.42 -8.36
CA PHE A 146 -12.60 12.98 -7.08
C PHE A 146 -13.48 14.18 -6.68
N LEU A 147 -13.75 15.09 -7.63
CA LEU A 147 -14.62 16.25 -7.41
C LEU A 147 -16.05 15.81 -7.11
N ALA A 148 -16.61 14.88 -7.87
CA ALA A 148 -17.96 14.35 -7.62
C ALA A 148 -18.08 13.74 -6.21
N LYS A 149 -17.07 12.94 -5.81
CA LYS A 149 -17.03 12.34 -4.47
C LYS A 149 -16.83 13.38 -3.37
N LYS A 150 -16.10 14.47 -3.64
CA LYS A 150 -15.91 15.58 -2.72
C LYS A 150 -17.22 16.34 -2.51
N GLU A 151 -17.93 16.65 -3.58
CA GLU A 151 -19.23 17.33 -3.54
C GLU A 151 -20.28 16.51 -2.78
N GLU A 152 -20.34 15.19 -3.00
CA GLU A 152 -21.23 14.29 -2.25
C GLU A 152 -20.94 14.35 -0.74
N ARG A 153 -19.66 14.30 -0.36
CA ARG A 153 -19.23 14.40 1.05
C ARG A 153 -19.59 15.75 1.65
N GLU A 154 -19.36 16.85 0.93
CA GLU A 154 -19.68 18.19 1.40
C GLU A 154 -21.19 18.37 1.59
N LYS A 155 -22.02 17.84 0.68
CA LYS A 155 -23.49 17.83 0.84
C LYS A 155 -23.92 17.03 2.07
N ALA A 156 -23.38 15.82 2.26
CA ALA A 156 -23.69 15.00 3.43
C ALA A 156 -23.23 15.67 4.74
N GLU A 157 -22.07 16.32 4.73
CA GLU A 157 -21.55 17.06 5.88
C GLU A 157 -22.38 18.31 6.18
N ALA A 158 -22.81 19.06 5.17
CA ALA A 158 -23.69 20.21 5.31
C ALA A 158 -25.02 19.80 5.94
N GLN A 159 -25.65 18.73 5.45
CA GLN A 159 -26.87 18.16 6.04
C GLN A 159 -26.64 17.75 7.49
N ARG A 160 -25.53 17.07 7.79
CA ARG A 160 -25.19 16.68 9.17
C ARG A 160 -25.01 17.90 10.08
N LYS A 161 -24.33 18.94 9.62
CA LYS A 161 -24.13 20.19 10.37
C LYS A 161 -25.44 20.92 10.63
N GLU A 162 -26.31 20.99 9.64
CA GLU A 162 -27.62 21.61 9.78
C GLU A 162 -28.51 20.86 10.78
N LEU A 163 -28.61 19.54 10.64
CA LEU A 163 -29.32 18.69 11.60
C LEU A 163 -28.74 18.85 13.01
N ARG A 164 -27.41 18.82 13.15
CA ARG A 164 -26.71 19.02 14.42
C ARG A 164 -27.04 20.37 15.04
N SER A 165 -27.04 21.45 14.24
CA SER A 165 -27.42 22.79 14.68
C SER A 165 -28.86 22.83 15.21
N LYS A 166 -29.81 22.25 14.46
CA LYS A 166 -31.21 22.12 14.89
C LYS A 166 -31.36 21.33 16.20
N MET A 167 -30.65 20.21 16.35
CA MET A 167 -30.69 19.38 17.56
C MET A 167 -30.11 20.07 18.80
N PHE A 168 -29.12 20.96 18.63
CA PHE A 168 -28.49 21.68 19.74
C PHE A 168 -29.22 22.95 20.17
N LYS A 169 -30.29 23.36 19.47
CA LYS A 169 -31.13 24.47 19.91
C LYS A 169 -31.76 24.15 21.27
N LYS A 170 -31.67 25.11 22.19
CA LYS A 170 -32.19 25.02 23.55
C LYS A 170 -33.29 26.06 23.79
N THR A 171 -34.22 25.73 24.69
CA THR A 171 -35.21 26.67 25.22
C THR A 171 -34.57 27.62 26.22
N ARG A 172 -35.33 28.63 26.69
CA ARG A 172 -34.86 29.59 27.72
C ARG A 172 -34.29 28.92 28.98
N HIS A 173 -34.80 27.73 29.32
CA HIS A 173 -34.42 26.97 30.51
C HIS A 173 -33.34 25.89 30.22
N GLY A 174 -32.73 25.91 29.02
CA GLY A 174 -31.62 25.03 28.65
C GLY A 174 -32.00 23.64 28.15
N GLN A 175 -33.28 23.28 28.16
CA GLN A 175 -33.78 22.02 27.60
C GLN A 175 -33.70 22.03 26.05
N PRO A 176 -33.50 20.89 25.38
CA PRO A 176 -33.53 20.84 23.92
C PRO A 176 -34.91 21.25 23.39
N VAL A 177 -34.94 21.98 22.27
CA VAL A 177 -36.19 22.36 21.62
C VAL A 177 -36.87 21.11 21.06
N MET A 178 -37.98 20.70 21.68
CA MET A 178 -38.67 19.43 21.38
C MET A 178 -39.18 19.34 19.94
N LYS A 179 -39.54 20.46 19.29
CA LYS A 179 -39.94 20.51 17.88
C LYS A 179 -38.96 19.75 16.98
N TYR A 180 -37.69 20.11 17.04
CA TYR A 180 -36.66 19.50 16.19
C TYR A 180 -36.34 18.07 16.65
N ARG A 181 -36.37 17.80 17.95
CA ARG A 181 -36.06 16.46 18.48
C ARG A 181 -37.11 15.44 18.05
N ILE A 182 -38.39 15.79 18.14
CA ILE A 182 -39.50 14.94 17.71
C ILE A 182 -39.47 14.74 16.20
N GLU A 183 -39.23 15.81 15.42
CA GLU A 183 -39.07 15.72 13.95
C GLU A 183 -37.99 14.70 13.56
N HIS A 184 -36.83 14.73 14.21
CA HIS A 184 -35.76 13.76 13.96
C HIS A 184 -36.17 12.33 14.31
N LEU A 185 -36.83 12.11 15.47
CA LEU A 185 -37.31 10.79 15.86
C LEU A 185 -38.31 10.23 14.83
N LEU A 186 -39.27 11.05 14.39
CA LEU A 186 -40.22 10.67 13.35
C LEU A 186 -39.52 10.32 12.02
N GLN A 187 -38.54 11.13 11.61
CA GLN A 187 -37.76 10.87 10.40
C GLN A 187 -36.98 9.56 10.49
N THR A 188 -36.39 9.24 11.65
CA THR A 188 -35.67 7.97 11.85
C THR A 188 -36.59 6.75 11.81
N ILE A 189 -37.80 6.85 12.35
CA ILE A 189 -38.80 5.77 12.33
C ILE A 189 -39.34 5.56 10.91
N GLN A 190 -39.62 6.63 10.17
CA GLN A 190 -40.07 6.53 8.78
C GLN A 190 -38.96 6.05 7.83
N GLY A 191 -37.70 6.44 8.10
CA GLY A 191 -36.55 5.99 7.33
C GLY A 191 -36.21 4.51 7.55
N SER A 192 -36.49 3.97 8.74
CA SER A 192 -36.33 2.54 9.01
C SER A 192 -37.45 1.69 8.42
N SER A 193 -38.69 2.22 8.32
CA SER A 193 -39.83 1.51 7.73
C SER A 193 -39.85 1.52 6.19
N LYS A 194 -39.15 2.45 5.53
CA LYS A 194 -39.11 2.59 4.07
C LYS A 194 -37.97 1.83 3.38
N LYS A 195 -37.13 1.08 4.12
CA LYS A 195 -36.16 0.18 3.48
C LYS A 195 -36.86 -1.16 3.17
N PRO A 196 -37.19 -1.48 1.90
CA PRO A 196 -37.62 -2.83 1.58
C PRO A 196 -36.43 -3.75 1.82
N SER A 197 -36.67 -4.81 2.61
CA SER A 197 -35.76 -5.94 2.81
C SER A 197 -35.49 -6.68 1.50
#